data_AF-A0A954NXT1-F1
#
_entry.id   AF-A0A954NXT1-F1
#
_cell.length_a   1.000
_cell.length_b   1.000
_cell.length_c   1.000
_cell.angle_alpha   90.00
_cell.angle_beta   90.00
_cell.angle_gamma   90.00
#
_symmetry.space_group_name_H-M   'P 1'
#
loop_
_entity.id
_entity.type
_entity.pdbx_description
1 polymer ?
#
loop_
_entity_poly.entity_id
_entity_poly.type
_entity_poly.pdbx_seq_one_letter_code
_entity_poly.pdbx_strand_id
1 'polypeptide(L)'
;MSHHTHRRDFLKCSAAGLTAGLLNDRLCVAARAAGGHPLAPRPSHHPAKAKQLVFVFLTGGFSHVDTFDPKPQLAVDHGKTVSAEDLR
;
A
#
# COMPACT_ATOMS: atom_id res chain seq x y z
N MET A 1 -43.67 -19.29 17.62
CA MET A 1 -43.11 -18.49 16.52
C MET A 1 -42.22 -19.38 15.66
N SER A 2 -42.81 -20.07 14.68
CA SER A 2 -42.11 -21.00 13.79
C SER A 2 -41.41 -20.23 12.67
N HIS A 3 -40.12 -19.92 12.82
CA HIS A 3 -39.31 -19.34 11.75
C HIS A 3 -39.17 -20.37 10.62
N HIS A 4 -39.92 -20.21 9.53
CA HIS A 4 -39.67 -20.93 8.29
C HIS A 4 -38.42 -20.33 7.66
N THR A 5 -37.27 -20.92 7.95
CA THR A 5 -36.01 -20.52 7.33
C THR A 5 -36.02 -20.98 5.88
N HIS A 6 -36.13 -20.04 4.94
CA HIS A 6 -36.17 -20.35 3.52
C HIS A 6 -34.84 -20.98 3.11
N ARG A 7 -34.85 -22.03 2.26
CA ARG A 7 -33.61 -22.74 1.85
C ARG A 7 -32.52 -21.81 1.31
N ARG A 8 -32.94 -20.73 0.64
CA ARG A 8 -32.03 -19.67 0.17
C ARG A 8 -31.30 -18.95 1.32
N ASP A 9 -31.97 -18.72 2.45
CA ASP A 9 -31.36 -18.04 3.60
C ASP A 9 -30.37 -18.95 4.30
N PHE A 10 -30.67 -20.25 4.39
CA PHE A 10 -29.73 -21.27 4.85
C PHE A 10 -28.47 -21.34 3.96
N LEU A 11 -28.65 -21.36 2.64
CA LEU A 11 -27.52 -21.38 1.69
C LEU A 11 -26.70 -20.09 1.73
N LYS A 12 -27.34 -18.92 1.87
CA LYS A 12 -26.65 -17.63 2.02
C LYS A 12 -25.82 -17.57 3.30
N CYS A 13 -26.38 -18.00 4.43
CA CYS A 13 -25.66 -18.03 5.70
C CYS A 13 -24.48 -19.01 5.66
N SER A 14 -24.67 -20.18 5.05
CA SER A 14 -23.61 -21.19 4.92
C SER A 14 -22.47 -20.71 4.02
N ALA A 15 -22.78 -20.09 2.88
CA ALA A 15 -21.78 -19.53 1.97
C ALA A 15 -20.98 -18.39 2.63
N ALA A 16 -21.65 -17.51 3.38
CA ALA A 16 -21.00 -16.45 4.13
C ALA A 16 -20.07 -17.00 5.21
N GLY A 17 -20.51 -18.02 5.96
CA GLY A 17 -19.71 -18.68 6.99
C GLY A 17 -18.47 -19.39 6.43
N LEU A 18 -18.60 -20.11 5.32
CA LEU A 18 -17.47 -20.76 4.65
C LEU A 18 -16.44 -19.75 4.13
N THR A 19 -16.90 -18.64 3.54
CA THR A 19 -16.02 -17.58 3.04
C THR A 19 -15.27 -16.91 4.19
N ALA A 20 -15.97 -16.59 5.29
CA ALA A 20 -15.37 -16.01 6.48
C ALA A 20 -14.35 -16.98 7.13
N GLY A 21 -14.65 -18.27 7.18
CA GLY A 21 -13.74 -19.30 7.71
C GLY A 21 -12.45 -19.42 6.88
N LEU A 22 -12.57 -19.46 5.54
CA LEU A 22 -11.42 -19.50 4.65
C LEU A 22 -10.55 -18.24 4.75
N LEU A 23 -11.17 -17.06 4.82
CA LEU A 23 -10.45 -15.81 5.01
C LEU A 23 -9.71 -15.77 6.36
N ASN A 24 -10.37 -16.20 7.44
CA ASN A 24 -9.77 -16.24 8.76
C ASN A 24 -8.57 -17.20 8.82
N ASP A 25 -8.66 -18.37 8.17
CA ASP A 25 -7.53 -19.29 8.05
C ASP A 25 -6.34 -18.65 7.32
N ARG A 26 -6.58 -17.99 6.18
CA ARG A 26 -5.52 -17.27 5.45
C ARG A 26 -4.88 -16.15 6.25
N LEU A 27 -5.70 -15.39 7.00
CA LEU A 27 -5.20 -14.34 7.89
C LEU A 27 -4.39 -14.93 9.06
N CYS A 28 -4.81 -16.06 9.63
CA CYS A 28 -4.06 -16.75 10.67
C CYS A 28 -2.74 -17.32 10.15
N VAL A 29 -2.71 -17.88 8.93
CA VAL A 29 -1.47 -18.34 8.28
C VAL A 29 -0.54 -17.17 8.00
N ALA A 30 -1.05 -16.04 7.48
CA ALA A 30 -0.26 -14.84 7.27
C ALA A 30 0.29 -14.26 8.59
N ALA A 31 -0.52 -14.25 9.66
CA ALA A 31 -0.10 -13.82 10.99
C ALA A 31 0.97 -14.75 11.59
N ARG A 32 0.85 -16.07 11.41
CA ARG A 32 1.87 -17.05 11.82
C ARG A 32 3.16 -16.90 11.03
N ALA A 33 3.09 -16.67 9.72
CA ALA A 33 4.26 -16.37 8.89
C ALA A 33 4.95 -15.06 9.33
N ALA A 34 4.20 -14.12 9.90
CA ALA A 34 4.71 -12.91 10.53
C ALA A 34 5.12 -13.11 12.01
N GLY A 35 5.26 -14.34 12.51
CA GLY A 35 5.71 -14.60 13.89
C GLY A 35 4.67 -14.31 14.98
N GLY A 36 3.38 -14.25 14.63
CA GLY A 36 2.27 -14.11 15.57
C GLY A 36 2.01 -12.68 16.07
N HIS A 37 2.87 -11.73 15.73
CA HIS A 37 2.69 -10.31 16.06
C HIS A 37 2.52 -9.51 14.75
N PRO A 38 1.38 -8.82 14.52
CA PRO A 38 1.13 -8.12 13.26
C PRO A 38 2.13 -6.98 12.99
N LEU A 39 2.83 -6.52 14.03
CA LEU A 39 3.91 -5.52 13.94
C LEU A 39 5.31 -6.14 14.10
N ALA A 40 5.44 -7.47 13.96
CA ALA A 40 6.75 -8.11 14.01
C ALA A 40 7.66 -7.58 12.88
N PRO A 41 8.97 -7.41 13.14
CA PRO A 41 9.93 -7.08 12.10
C PRO A 41 9.88 -8.12 10.96
N ARG A 42 9.66 -7.66 9.73
CA ARG A 42 9.66 -8.51 8.54
C ARG A 42 11.07 -8.58 7.96
N PRO A 43 11.47 -9.73 7.39
CA PRO A 43 12.72 -9.80 6.63
C PRO A 43 12.66 -8.83 5.44
N SER A 44 13.77 -8.15 5.17
CA SER A 44 13.89 -7.26 4.01
C SER A 44 13.79 -8.06 2.71
N HIS A 45 13.24 -7.44 1.65
CA HIS A 45 13.16 -8.07 0.31
C HIS A 45 14.53 -8.40 -0.28
N HIS A 46 15.59 -7.71 0.18
CA HIS A 46 16.96 -7.93 -0.23
C HIS A 46 17.87 -8.12 0.99
N PRO A 47 18.95 -8.91 0.87
CA PRO A 47 19.93 -9.03 1.95
C PRO A 47 20.58 -7.66 2.23
N ALA A 48 20.66 -7.29 3.50
CA ALA A 48 21.34 -6.07 3.92
C ALA A 48 22.83 -6.19 3.63
N LYS A 49 23.34 -5.35 2.70
CA LYS A 49 24.77 -5.32 2.36
C LYS A 49 25.63 -4.58 3.39
N ALA A 50 25.03 -3.63 4.11
CA ALA A 50 25.72 -2.80 5.11
C ALA A 50 25.18 -3.10 6.51
N LYS A 51 26.08 -3.16 7.50
CA LYS A 51 25.73 -3.45 8.91
C LYS A 51 25.33 -2.20 9.69
N GLN A 52 25.87 -1.03 9.31
CA GLN A 52 25.60 0.26 9.94
C GLN A 52 25.51 1.33 8.85
N LEU A 53 24.58 2.27 8.99
CA LEU A 53 24.36 3.36 8.03
C LEU A 53 24.12 4.65 8.80
N VAL A 54 24.90 5.68 8.48
CA VAL A 54 24.69 7.04 8.98
C VAL A 54 24.09 7.86 7.84
N PHE A 55 22.80 8.18 7.95
CA PHE A 55 22.10 8.99 6.96
C PHE A 55 22.16 10.46 7.38
N VAL A 56 22.90 11.27 6.62
CA VAL A 56 23.01 12.71 6.85
C VAL A 56 22.10 13.40 5.82
N PHE A 57 20.97 13.92 6.29
CA PHE A 57 20.06 14.72 5.46
C PHE A 57 20.35 16.20 5.66
N LEU A 58 20.93 16.83 4.65
CA LEU A 58 21.21 18.27 4.64
C LEU A 58 20.04 18.99 3.98
N THR A 59 19.23 19.66 4.79
CA THR A 59 18.07 20.43 4.32
C THR A 59 18.56 21.65 3.54
N GLY A 60 18.05 21.85 2.31
CA GLY A 60 18.42 23.02 1.49
C GLY A 60 19.58 22.77 0.52
N GLY A 61 20.02 21.50 0.36
CA GLY A 61 20.85 21.12 -0.77
C GLY A 61 20.09 21.25 -2.08
N PHE A 62 20.71 21.92 -3.04
CA PHE A 62 20.30 21.95 -4.43
C PHE A 62 20.07 20.51 -4.94
N SER A 63 18.83 20.15 -5.26
CA SER A 63 18.54 18.83 -5.81
C SER A 63 19.20 18.72 -7.18
N HIS A 64 19.68 17.52 -7.55
CA HIS A 64 20.22 17.31 -8.91
C HIS A 64 19.20 17.73 -9.99
N VAL A 65 17.92 17.52 -9.69
CA VAL A 65 16.77 17.88 -10.52
C VAL A 65 16.60 19.41 -10.64
N ASP A 66 16.96 20.20 -9.62
CA ASP A 66 16.81 21.66 -9.63
C ASP A 66 18.04 22.40 -10.16
N THR A 67 19.22 21.76 -10.19
CA THR A 67 20.49 22.47 -10.47
C THR A 67 21.12 22.13 -11.80
N PHE A 68 20.99 20.90 -12.27
CA PHE A 68 21.71 20.44 -13.46
C PHE A 68 20.80 19.95 -14.58
N ASP A 69 19.48 20.06 -14.40
CA ASP A 69 18.48 19.74 -15.43
C ASP A 69 17.67 21.00 -15.78
N PRO A 70 18.25 21.94 -16.56
CA PRO A 70 17.48 23.09 -17.01
C PRO A 70 16.31 22.58 -17.84
N LYS A 71 15.07 22.84 -17.37
CA LYS A 71 13.83 22.49 -18.06
C LYS A 71 13.38 23.67 -18.93
N PRO A 72 13.78 23.72 -20.22
CA PRO A 72 13.50 24.87 -21.08
C PRO A 72 12.00 25.12 -21.26
N GLN A 73 11.18 24.07 -21.30
CA GLN A 73 9.73 24.20 -21.41
C GLN A 73 9.12 24.85 -20.16
N LEU A 74 9.65 24.55 -18.97
CA LEU A 74 9.16 25.14 -17.71
C LEU A 74 9.44 26.65 -17.64
N ALA A 75 10.56 27.09 -18.22
CA ALA A 75 10.86 28.52 -18.34
C ALA A 75 9.92 29.23 -19.34
N VAL A 76 9.59 28.58 -20.46
CA VAL A 76 8.66 29.10 -21.48
C VAL A 76 7.21 29.14 -20.97
N ASP A 77 6.82 28.16 -20.17
CA ASP A 77 5.47 28.02 -19.63
C ASP A 77 5.29 28.70 -18.26
N HIS A 78 6.29 29.46 -17.81
CA HIS A 78 6.23 30.19 -16.54
C HIS A 78 5.05 31.16 -16.52
N GLY A 79 4.10 30.94 -15.61
CA GLY A 79 2.89 31.75 -15.47
C GLY A 79 1.68 31.26 -16.27
N LYS A 80 1.77 30.17 -17.03
CA LYS A 80 0.61 29.55 -17.67
C LYS A 80 -0.19 28.74 -16.64
N THR A 81 -1.49 28.98 -16.56
CA THR A 81 -2.42 28.19 -15.75
C THR A 81 -2.89 27.00 -16.57
N VAL A 82 -2.69 25.79 -16.06
CA VAL A 82 -3.24 24.57 -16.68
C VAL A 82 -4.75 24.55 -16.43
N SER A 83 -5.55 24.47 -17.49
CA SER A 83 -7.00 24.33 -17.36
C SER A 83 -7.35 22.88 -17.01
N ALA A 84 -8.47 22.64 -16.32
CA ALA A 84 -8.90 21.29 -15.95
C ALA A 84 -9.22 20.39 -17.17
N GLU A 85 -9.34 20.97 -18.36
CA GLU A 85 -9.57 20.29 -19.63
C GLU A 85 -8.26 19.71 -20.21
N ASP A 86 -7.12 20.35 -19.93
CA ASP A 86 -5.79 19.92 -20.41
C ASP A 86 -5.17 18.77 -19.58
N LEU A 87 -5.86 18.33 -18.52
CA LEU A 87 -5.40 17.34 -17.53
C LEU A 87 -6.08 15.96 -17.68
N ARG A 88 -6.87 15.76 -18.74
CA ARG A 88 -7.50 14.48 -19.11
C ARG A 88 -6.67 13.71 -20.13
#